data_AF-A0A1F8C399-F1
#
_entry.id   AF-A0A1F8C399-F1
#
_cell.length_a   1.000
_cell.length_b   1.000
_cell.length_c   1.000
_cell.angle_alpha   90.00
_cell.angle_beta   90.00
_cell.angle_gamma   90.00
#
_symmetry.space_group_name_H-M   'P 1'
#
loop_
_entity.id
_entity.type
_entity.pdbx_description
1 polymer ?
#
loop_
_entity_poly.entity_id
_entity_poly.type
_entity_poly.pdbx_seq_one_letter_code
_entity_poly.pdbx_strand_id
1 'polypeptide(L)' 'MRLFYTNRFEKLYKKLPEPIKTKLNRQLGFLAQDLRHPGLRAKKVSGAADVWEGRVDIHYRFTY' A
#
# COMPACT_ATOMS: atom_id res chain seq x y z
N MET A 1 12.02 2.17 -8.23
CA MET A 1 12.35 1.46 -6.96
C MET A 1 11.86 0.01 -7.04
N ARG A 2 12.47 -0.95 -6.33
CA ARG A 2 11.96 -2.34 -6.25
C ARG A 2 11.12 -2.51 -4.99
N LEU A 3 9.93 -3.09 -5.12
CA LEU A 3 9.06 -3.39 -3.99
C LEU A 3 9.39 -4.77 -3.43
N PHE A 4 9.47 -4.86 -2.10
CA PHE A 4 9.59 -6.12 -1.37
C PHE A 4 8.31 -6.33 -0.58
N TYR A 5 7.76 -7.53 -0.65
CA TYR A 5 6.53 -7.89 0.01
C TYR A 5 6.82 -8.80 1.20
N THR A 6 6.19 -8.53 2.33
CA THR A 6 6.26 -9.43 3.48
C THR A 6 5.34 -10.64 3.24
N ASN A 7 5.66 -11.77 3.87
CA ASN A 7 4.77 -12.95 3.85
C ASN A 7 3.35 -12.62 4.33
N ARG A 8 3.21 -11.66 5.27
CA ARG A 8 1.90 -11.18 5.74
C ARG A 8 1.15 -10.44 4.64
N PHE A 9 1.84 -9.55 3.91
CA PHE A 9 1.26 -8.82 2.79
C PHE A 9 0.74 -9.79 1.73
N GLU A 10 1.55 -10.76 1.29
CA GLU A 10 1.15 -11.71 0.25
C GLU A 10 -0.09 -12.53 0.66
N LYS A 11 -0.13 -13.01 1.91
CA LYS A 11 -1.27 -13.76 2.45
C LYS A 11 -2.55 -12.93 2.47
N LEU A 12 -2.47 -11.64 2.82
CA LEU A 12 -3.63 -10.75 2.83
C LEU A 12 -4.05 -10.35 1.43
N TYR A 13 -3.08 -10.04 0.55
CA TYR A 13 -3.31 -9.71 -0.85
C TYR A 13 -4.08 -10.81 -1.59
N LYS A 14 -3.69 -12.07 -1.39
CA LYS A 14 -4.37 -13.23 -2.00
C LYS A 14 -5.85 -13.34 -1.62
N LYS A 15 -6.24 -12.84 -0.44
CA LYS A 15 -7.62 -12.86 0.07
C LYS A 15 -8.46 -11.66 -0.37
N LEU A 16 -7.86 -10.65 -1.00
CA LEU A 16 -8.61 -9.47 -1.43
C LEU A 16 -9.54 -9.81 -2.61
N PRO A 17 -10.72 -9.17 -2.68
CA PRO A 17 -11.53 -9.20 -3.89
C PRO A 17 -10.75 -8.62 -5.08
N GLU A 18 -10.98 -9.15 -6.28
CA GLU A 18 -10.29 -8.74 -7.49
C GLU A 18 -10.36 -7.22 -7.76
N PRO A 19 -11.51 -6.54 -7.56
CA PRO A 19 -11.58 -5.08 -7.73
C PRO A 19 -10.62 -4.32 -6.80
N ILE A 20 -10.37 -4.85 -5.60
CA ILE A 20 -9.47 -4.22 -4.62
C ILE A 20 -8.01 -4.50 -4.98
N LYS A 21 -7.69 -5.71 -5.47
CA LYS A 21 -6.35 -6.03 -5.98
C LYS A 21 -5.95 -5.08 -7.11
N THR A 22 -6.83 -4.80 -8.06
CA THR A 22 -6.56 -3.85 -9.15
C THR A 22 -6.26 -2.45 -8.63
N LYS A 23 -7.04 -1.94 -7.67
CA LYS A 23 -6.77 -0.64 -7.03
C LYS A 23 -5.43 -0.64 -6.29
N LEU A 24 -5.14 -1.70 -5.53
CA LEU A 24 -3.90 -1.81 -4.78
C LEU A 24 -2.69 -1.87 -5.72
N ASN A 25 -2.75 -2.64 -6.80
CA ASN A 25 -1.66 -2.69 -7.80
C ASN A 25 -1.37 -1.31 -8.40
N ARG A 26 -2.41 -0.50 -8.66
CA ARG A 26 -2.21 0.90 -9.08
C ARG A 26 -1.47 1.73 -8.03
N GLN A 27 -1.82 1.58 -6.76
CA GLN A 27 -1.16 2.27 -5.66
C GLN A 27 0.29 1.80 -5.46
N LEU A 28 0.56 0.49 -5.59
CA LEU A 28 1.93 -0.04 -5.59
C LEU A 28 2.74 0.52 -6.77
N GLY A 29 2.11 0.71 -7.92
CA GLY A 29 2.73 1.39 -9.07
C GLY A 29 3.15 2.83 -8.74
N PHE A 30 2.31 3.59 -8.04
CA PHE A 30 2.69 4.92 -7.54
C PHE A 30 3.83 4.84 -6.52
N LEU A 31 3.77 3.90 -5.58
CA LEU A 31 4.81 3.71 -4.57
C LEU A 31 6.18 3.37 -5.20
N ALA A 32 6.19 2.54 -6.25
CA ALA A 32 7.42 2.16 -6.95
C ALA A 32 8.08 3.32 -7.71
N GLN A 33 7.29 4.34 -8.08
CA GLN A 33 7.74 5.56 -8.73
C GLN A 33 8.21 6.60 -7.71
N ASP A 34 7.39 6.88 -6.70
CA ASP A 34 7.66 7.88 -5.67
C ASP A 34 6.96 7.51 -4.35
N LEU A 35 7.75 7.42 -3.28
CA LEU A 35 7.27 7.17 -1.91
C LEU A 35 6.28 8.23 -1.41
N ARG A 36 6.33 9.44 -1.97
CA ARG A 36 5.49 10.58 -1.57
C ARG A 36 4.44 10.93 -2.62
N HIS A 37 4.20 10.04 -3.59
CA HIS A 37 3.27 10.30 -4.68
C HIS A 37 1.88 10.72 -4.15
N PRO A 38 1.28 11.82 -4.63
CA PRO A 38 0.04 12.38 -4.07
C PRO A 38 -1.15 11.40 -4.14
N GLY A 39 -1.12 10.47 -5.11
CA GLY A 39 -2.12 9.40 -5.25
C GLY A 39 -2.16 8.40 -4.09
N LEU A 40 -1.05 8.24 -3.36
CA LEU A 40 -0.96 7.38 -2.18
C LEU A 40 -1.72 7.96 -0.98
N ARG A 41 -1.83 9.30 -0.93
CA ARG A 41 -2.33 10.06 0.23
C ARG A 41 -1.69 9.57 1.53
N ALA A 42 -0.37 9.39 1.49
CA ALA A 42 0.41 8.75 2.53
C ALA A 42 0.32 9.50 3.87
N LYS A 43 0.20 8.76 4.97
CA LYS A 43 0.23 9.30 6.33
C LYS A 43 1.22 8.51 7.17
N LYS A 44 2.00 9.19 8.01
CA LYS A 44 2.88 8.52 8.96
C LYS A 44 2.03 7.79 10.02
N VAL A 45 2.39 6.55 10.32
CA VAL A 45 1.71 5.77 11.37
C VAL A 45 2.23 6.20 12.73
N SER A 46 1.33 6.68 13.60
CA SER A 46 1.68 7.03 14.97
C SER A 46 2.08 5.79 15.76
N GLY A 47 3.20 5.86 16.48
CA GLY A 47 3.69 4.74 17.31
C GLY A 47 4.53 3.70 16.56
N ALA A 48 4.75 3.85 15.25
CA ALA A 48 5.71 3.06 14.49
C ALA A 48 6.76 3.99 13.88
N ALA A 49 8.05 3.71 14.17
CA ALA A 49 9.14 4.41 13.52
C ALA A 49 9.16 4.04 12.03
N ASP A 50 9.24 5.05 11.17
CA ASP A 50 9.44 4.93 9.72
C ASP A 50 8.41 4.11 8.93
N VAL A 51 7.22 3.89 9.48
CA VAL A 51 6.10 3.26 8.77
C VAL A 51 5.11 4.31 8.28
N TRP A 52 4.74 4.19 7.01
CA TRP A 52 3.74 5.01 6.35
C TRP A 52 2.54 4.17 5.93
N GLU A 53 1.39 4.81 5.84
CA GLU A 53 0.15 4.20 5.41
C GLU A 53 -0.36 4.86 4.14
N GLY A 54 -0.55 4.07 3.08
CA GLY A 54 -1.15 4.47 1.81
C GLY A 54 -2.61 4.04 1.70
N ARG A 55 -3.43 4.87 1.04
CA ARG A 55 -4.85 4.59 0.81
C ARG A 55 -5.05 3.80 -0.49
N VAL A 56 -5.77 2.68 -0.43
CA VAL A 56 -6.29 1.97 -1.62
C VAL A 56 -7.65 2.54 -2.00
N ASP A 57 -8.57 2.58 -1.05
CA ASP A 57 -9.85 3.27 -1.14
C ASP A 57 -10.37 3.67 0.25
N ILE A 58 -11.67 3.88 0.41
CA ILE A 58 -12.26 4.27 1.70
C ILE A 58 -12.16 3.17 2.76
N HIS A 59 -12.12 1.89 2.36
CA HIS A 59 -12.12 0.73 3.26
C HIS A 59 -10.75 0.06 3.38
N TYR A 60 -9.89 0.19 2.37
CA TYR A 60 -8.61 -0.52 2.32
C TYR A 60 -7.41 0.43 2.39
N ARG A 61 -6.44 0.08 3.23
CA ARG A 61 -5.13 0.73 3.35
C ARG A 61 -4.02 -0.31 3.38
N PHE A 62 -2.82 0.11 3.04
CA PHE A 62 -1.60 -0.70 3.15
C PHE A 62 -0.50 0.13 3.80
N THR A 63 0.46 -0.55 4.42
CA THR A 63 1.62 0.10 5.04
C THR A 63 2.90 -0.24 4.31
N TYR A 64 3.86 0.68 4.31
CA TYR A 64 5.20 0.52 3.74
C TYR A 64 6.23 1.34 4.51
#